data_AF-A0A2E7VCU3-F1
#
_entry.id   AF-A0A2E7VCU3-F1
#
_cell.length_a   1.000
_cell.length_b   1.000
_cell.length_c   1.000
_cell.angle_alpha   90.00
_cell.angle_beta   90.00
_cell.angle_gamma   90.00
#
_symmetry.space_group_name_H-M   'P 1'
#
loop_
_entity.id
_entity.type
_entity.pdbx_description
1 polymer ?
#
loop_
_entity_poly.entity_id
_entity_poly.type
_entity_poly.pdbx_seq_one_letter_code
_entity_poly.pdbx_strand_id
1 'polypeptide(L)'
;MRNFILFPLLGISLLFLSSAQGDEKNYTILGAGEISCRVVLKNPEDKGLRKFYQNWAEGWITATNYFGETIRLGMEKQTEKIAPLPKDIAPREDVIWYKILSYCSEEPKALLSDAVKELLNSQWRK
;
A
#
# COMPACT_ATOMS: atom_id res chain seq x y z
N MET A 1 -49.22 -49.27 -10.38
CA MET A 1 -48.30 -49.88 -9.40
C MET A 1 -46.89 -49.36 -9.67
N ARG A 2 -46.32 -48.68 -8.67
CA ARG A 2 -44.90 -48.65 -8.27
C ARG A 2 -43.85 -48.01 -9.21
N ASN A 3 -43.50 -46.77 -8.82
CA ASN A 3 -42.17 -46.16 -8.74
C ASN A 3 -40.97 -46.96 -9.26
N PHE A 4 -40.04 -46.28 -9.96
CA PHE A 4 -38.73 -45.90 -9.41
C PHE A 4 -38.13 -44.77 -10.25
N ILE A 5 -38.02 -43.58 -9.66
CA ILE A 5 -37.28 -42.44 -10.20
C ILE A 5 -35.81 -42.65 -9.83
N LEU A 6 -34.94 -42.80 -10.84
CA LEU A 6 -33.49 -42.84 -10.66
C LEU A 6 -32.96 -41.40 -10.82
N PHE A 7 -32.60 -40.76 -9.71
CA PHE A 7 -31.81 -39.52 -9.71
C PHE A 7 -30.32 -39.90 -9.61
N PRO A 8 -29.47 -39.60 -10.60
CA PRO A 8 -28.07 -39.37 -10.32
C PRO A 8 -27.90 -37.95 -9.79
N LEU A 9 -27.72 -37.84 -8.47
CA LEU A 9 -27.11 -36.70 -7.78
C LEU A 9 -25.68 -36.52 -8.33
N LEU A 10 -25.53 -35.83 -9.48
CA LEU A 10 -24.25 -35.28 -9.87
C LEU A 10 -24.06 -33.97 -9.10
N GLY A 11 -23.37 -34.08 -7.97
CA GLY A 11 -22.84 -32.96 -7.23
C GLY A 11 -21.85 -32.19 -8.10
N ILE A 12 -22.33 -31.12 -8.72
CA ILE A 12 -21.47 -30.09 -9.26
C ILE A 12 -21.02 -29.27 -8.04
N SER A 13 -19.90 -29.69 -7.48
CA SER A 13 -19.06 -28.87 -6.63
C SER A 13 -18.66 -27.63 -7.44
N LEU A 14 -19.50 -26.59 -7.37
CA LEU A 14 -19.10 -25.22 -7.68
C LEU A 14 -18.03 -24.86 -6.65
N LEU A 15 -16.79 -25.09 -7.04
CA LEU A 15 -15.61 -24.56 -6.40
C LEU A 15 -15.81 -23.04 -6.35
N PHE A 16 -16.26 -22.55 -5.20
CA PHE A 16 -16.00 -21.17 -4.79
C PHE A 16 -14.47 -21.05 -4.76
N LEU A 17 -13.91 -20.60 -5.87
CA LEU A 17 -12.65 -19.88 -5.86
C LEU A 17 -12.90 -18.63 -5.03
N SER A 18 -12.82 -18.79 -3.71
CA SER A 18 -12.51 -17.69 -2.81
C SER A 18 -11.17 -17.16 -3.30
N SER A 19 -11.23 -16.14 -4.15
CA SER A 19 -10.13 -15.21 -4.30
C SER A 19 -9.69 -14.88 -2.89
N ALA A 20 -8.49 -15.30 -2.52
CA ALA A 20 -7.79 -14.76 -1.37
C ALA A 20 -7.61 -13.27 -1.67
N GLN A 21 -8.66 -12.51 -1.40
CA GLN A 21 -8.66 -11.07 -1.36
C GLN A 21 -7.78 -10.79 -0.15
N GLY A 22 -6.49 -10.66 -0.42
CA GLY A 22 -5.49 -10.43 0.62
C GLY A 22 -6.01 -9.30 1.48
N ASP A 23 -6.22 -9.58 2.76
CA ASP A 23 -6.62 -8.57 3.74
C ASP A 23 -5.73 -7.36 3.53
N GLU A 24 -6.29 -6.29 2.99
CA GLU A 24 -5.65 -4.99 2.91
C GLU A 24 -5.54 -4.53 4.36
N LYS A 25 -4.45 -4.94 5.02
CA LYS A 25 -4.19 -4.62 6.42
C LYS A 25 -4.13 -3.11 6.50
N ASN A 26 -5.17 -2.52 7.10
CA ASN A 26 -5.35 -1.10 7.15
C ASN A 26 -4.44 -0.53 8.26
N TYR A 27 -3.17 -0.32 7.92
CA TYR A 27 -2.21 0.29 8.83
C TYR A 27 -2.53 1.80 8.95
N THR A 28 -2.65 2.29 10.19
CA THR A 28 -2.76 3.73 10.46
C THR A 28 -1.37 4.36 10.34
N ILE A 29 -1.19 5.25 9.36
CA ILE A 29 0.08 5.92 9.12
C ILE A 29 0.11 7.25 9.89
N LEU A 30 0.89 7.29 10.97
CA LEU A 30 0.94 8.45 11.88
C LEU A 30 1.73 9.64 11.31
N GLY A 31 1.50 10.83 11.89
CA GLY A 31 2.26 12.05 11.59
C GLY A 31 1.68 12.81 10.38
N ALA A 32 2.53 13.16 9.40
CA ALA A 32 2.09 13.88 8.21
C ALA A 32 1.09 13.10 7.35
N GLY A 33 0.89 11.80 7.63
CA GLY A 33 -0.06 10.94 6.96
C GLY A 33 -1.52 11.36 7.15
N GLU A 34 -1.83 12.12 8.20
CA GLU A 34 -3.17 12.67 8.48
C GLU A 34 -3.43 13.99 7.74
N ILE A 35 -2.45 14.51 7.00
CA ILE A 35 -2.63 15.72 6.19
C ILE A 35 -3.55 15.37 5.02
N SER A 36 -4.69 16.06 4.91
CA SER A 36 -5.59 15.87 3.78
C SER A 36 -4.94 16.25 2.45
N CYS A 37 -5.28 15.55 1.39
CA CYS A 37 -4.86 15.87 0.02
C CYS A 37 -5.21 17.30 -0.40
N ARG A 38 -6.33 17.86 0.08
CA ARG A 38 -6.66 19.29 -0.10
C ARG A 38 -5.56 20.23 0.43
N VAL A 39 -4.95 19.91 1.56
CA VAL A 39 -3.87 20.72 2.13
C VAL A 39 -2.60 20.57 1.30
N VAL A 40 -2.28 19.35 0.85
CA VAL A 40 -1.15 19.08 -0.05
C VAL A 40 -1.26 19.90 -1.34
N LEU A 41 -2.47 19.97 -1.92
CA LEU A 41 -2.74 20.69 -3.16
C LEU A 41 -2.83 22.22 -3.01
N LYS A 42 -2.78 22.77 -1.79
CA LYS A 42 -2.97 24.20 -1.58
C LYS A 42 -1.82 25.04 -2.13
N ASN A 43 -0.58 24.53 -2.02
CA ASN A 43 0.63 25.20 -2.48
C ASN A 43 1.62 24.19 -3.09
N PRO A 44 1.30 23.56 -4.23
CA PRO A 44 2.12 22.49 -4.81
C PRO A 44 3.48 22.99 -5.32
N GLU A 45 3.61 24.28 -5.58
CA GLU A 45 4.85 24.94 -6.01
C GLU A 45 5.78 25.32 -4.84
N ASP A 46 5.30 25.22 -3.60
CA ASP A 46 6.13 25.47 -2.42
C ASP A 46 7.18 24.35 -2.29
N LYS A 47 8.43 24.69 -2.60
CA LYS A 47 9.56 23.75 -2.57
C LYS A 47 9.79 23.14 -1.18
N GLY A 48 9.50 23.88 -0.11
CA GLY A 48 9.66 23.41 1.27
C GLY A 48 8.62 22.36 1.63
N LEU A 49 7.34 22.67 1.37
CA LEU A 49 6.23 21.73 1.61
C LEU A 49 6.34 20.50 0.72
N ARG A 50 6.64 20.68 -0.57
CA ARG A 50 6.92 19.58 -1.49
C ARG A 50 7.99 18.64 -0.94
N LYS A 51 9.15 19.18 -0.53
CA LYS A 51 10.26 18.37 -0.01
C LYS A 51 9.88 17.67 1.31
N PHE A 52 9.11 18.34 2.16
CA PHE A 52 8.57 17.74 3.37
C PHE A 52 7.70 16.52 3.07
N TYR A 53 6.74 16.62 2.14
CA TYR A 53 5.87 15.51 1.75
C TYR A 53 6.64 14.38 1.07
N GLN A 54 7.59 14.71 0.18
CA GLN A 54 8.46 13.74 -0.48
C GLN A 54 9.29 12.95 0.53
N ASN A 55 10.01 13.63 1.43
CA ASN A 55 10.85 12.97 2.44
C ASN A 55 10.03 12.09 3.38
N TRP A 56 8.85 12.57 3.78
CA TRP A 56 7.96 11.79 4.63
C TRP A 56 7.49 10.52 3.91
N ALA A 57 7.03 10.64 2.66
CA ALA A 57 6.58 9.51 1.86
C ALA A 57 7.72 8.52 1.56
N GLU A 58 8.90 9.02 1.19
CA GLU A 58 10.11 8.22 0.96
C GLU A 58 10.50 7.42 2.21
N GLY A 59 10.44 8.04 3.39
CA GLY A 59 10.70 7.37 4.66
C GLY A 59 9.75 6.18 4.89
N TRP A 60 8.45 6.37 4.65
CA TRP A 60 7.47 5.29 4.76
C TRP A 60 7.64 4.19 3.73
N ILE A 61 7.92 4.56 2.48
CA ILE A 61 8.14 3.59 1.41
C ILE A 61 9.39 2.76 1.70
N THR A 62 10.47 3.43 2.10
CA THR A 62 11.73 2.77 2.45
C THR A 62 11.56 1.85 3.64
N ALA A 63 10.87 2.32 4.69
CA ALA A 63 10.62 1.50 5.86
C ALA A 63 9.76 0.27 5.52
N THR A 64 8.70 0.46 4.73
CA THR A 64 7.81 -0.63 4.30
C THR A 64 8.54 -1.66 3.43
N ASN A 65 9.34 -1.21 2.46
CA ASN A 65 10.05 -2.11 1.56
C ASN A 65 11.25 -2.80 2.23
N TYR A 66 11.98 -2.12 3.12
CA TYR A 66 13.17 -2.69 3.78
C TYR A 66 12.83 -3.51 5.02
N PHE A 67 11.96 -2.99 5.89
CA PHE A 67 11.59 -3.65 7.14
C PHE A 67 10.31 -4.47 7.02
N GLY A 68 9.57 -4.42 5.92
CA GLY A 68 8.31 -5.15 5.75
C GLY A 68 8.46 -6.64 6.07
N GLU A 69 9.52 -7.27 5.57
CA GLU A 69 9.81 -8.68 5.83
C GLU A 69 10.29 -8.93 7.28
N THR A 70 11.12 -8.05 7.82
CA THR A 70 11.60 -8.12 9.22
C THR A 70 10.45 -7.97 10.23
N ILE A 71 9.50 -7.08 9.94
CA ILE A 71 8.28 -6.87 10.72
C ILE A 71 7.35 -8.07 10.53
N ARG A 72 7.19 -8.58 9.30
CA ARG A 72 6.35 -9.75 8.98
C ARG A 72 6.83 -11.03 9.68
N LEU A 73 8.13 -11.22 9.78
CA LEU A 73 8.76 -12.37 10.45
C LEU A 73 8.93 -12.17 11.96
N GLY A 74 8.37 -11.09 12.53
CA GLY A 74 8.22 -10.93 13.97
C GLY A 74 9.51 -10.62 14.73
N MET A 75 10.43 -9.81 14.18
CA MET A 75 11.68 -9.39 14.87
C MET A 75 12.55 -10.54 15.44
N GLU A 76 12.26 -11.81 15.15
CA GLU A 76 12.95 -12.97 15.73
C GLU A 76 14.40 -13.10 15.27
N LYS A 77 14.75 -12.49 14.13
CA LYS A 77 16.13 -12.31 13.72
C LYS A 77 16.67 -11.00 14.27
N GLN A 78 17.58 -11.09 15.24
CA GLN A 78 18.44 -9.97 15.61
C GLN A 78 19.05 -9.39 14.34
N THR A 79 18.86 -8.08 14.17
CA THR A 79 19.36 -7.30 13.04
C THR A 79 20.89 -7.31 13.06
N GLU A 80 21.51 -8.31 12.44
CA GLU A 80 22.95 -8.31 12.20
C GLU A 80 23.30 -7.12 11.30
N LYS A 81 23.79 -6.06 11.94
CA LYS A 81 24.30 -4.79 11.36
C LYS A 81 23.28 -4.05 10.49
N ILE A 82 22.86 -2.88 10.97
CA ILE A 82 22.18 -1.86 10.16
C ILE A 82 23.21 -1.32 9.15
N ALA A 83 23.36 -2.00 8.02
CA ALA A 83 23.99 -1.42 6.85
C ALA A 83 23.15 -0.21 6.39
N PRO A 84 23.75 0.81 5.74
CA PRO A 84 22.99 1.89 5.15
C PRO A 84 21.91 1.32 4.22
N LEU A 85 20.71 1.89 4.29
CA LEU A 85 19.57 1.47 3.47
C LEU A 85 19.99 1.47 1.99
N PRO A 86 19.82 0.35 1.26
CA PRO A 86 20.07 0.31 -0.17
C PRO A 86 19.33 1.45 -0.90
N LYS A 87 20.00 2.08 -1.86
CA LYS A 87 19.49 3.28 -2.54
C LYS A 87 18.29 3.02 -3.47
N ASP A 88 18.01 1.77 -3.80
CA ASP A 88 16.99 1.37 -4.78
C ASP A 88 15.68 0.90 -4.13
N ILE A 89 15.47 1.19 -2.84
CA ILE A 89 14.32 0.70 -2.07
C ILE A 89 13.08 1.59 -2.26
N ALA A 90 13.27 2.86 -2.60
CA ALA A 90 12.20 3.80 -2.87
C ALA A 90 12.29 4.34 -4.31
N PRO A 91 11.15 4.72 -4.93
CA PRO A 91 11.16 5.50 -6.15
C PRO A 91 11.91 6.82 -5.94
N ARG A 92 12.40 7.41 -7.04
CA ARG A 92 12.97 8.76 -7.00
C ARG A 92 11.96 9.77 -6.47
N GLU A 93 12.45 10.81 -5.78
CA GLU A 93 11.63 11.86 -5.18
C GLU A 93 10.65 12.53 -6.18
N ASP A 94 11.05 12.71 -7.45
CA ASP A 94 10.20 13.27 -8.51
C ASP A 94 8.99 12.38 -8.81
N VAL A 95 9.20 11.07 -8.83
CA VAL A 95 8.15 10.07 -9.06
C VAL A 95 7.18 10.05 -7.88
N ILE A 96 7.70 10.06 -6.65
CA ILE A 96 6.90 10.12 -5.42
C ILE A 96 5.99 11.35 -5.46
N TRP A 97 6.54 12.52 -5.76
CA TRP A 97 5.77 13.76 -5.80
C TRP A 97 4.68 13.75 -6.86
N TYR A 98 5.02 13.32 -8.08
CA TYR A 98 4.03 13.22 -9.16
C TYR A 98 2.87 12.30 -8.79
N LYS A 99 3.17 11.14 -8.17
CA LYS A 99 2.16 10.18 -7.73
C LYS A 99 1.26 10.73 -6.62
N ILE A 100 1.84 11.41 -5.63
CA ILE A 100 1.08 12.11 -4.59
C ILE A 100 0.15 13.16 -5.22
N LEU A 101 0.67 13.99 -6.12
CA LEU A 101 -0.14 15.03 -6.78
C LEU A 101 -1.27 14.45 -7.63
N SER A 102 -1.01 13.40 -8.41
CA SER A 102 -2.01 12.74 -9.23
C SER A 102 -3.14 12.21 -8.35
N TYR A 103 -2.79 11.41 -7.33
CA TYR A 103 -3.77 10.83 -6.42
C TYR A 103 -4.57 11.91 -5.68
N CYS A 104 -3.89 12.91 -5.11
CA CYS A 104 -4.57 13.95 -4.36
C CYS A 104 -5.47 14.83 -5.25
N SER A 105 -5.15 14.96 -6.54
CA SER A 105 -5.99 15.68 -7.51
C SER A 105 -7.27 14.91 -7.85
N GLU A 106 -7.20 13.59 -7.88
CA GLU A 106 -8.35 12.70 -8.07
C GLU A 106 -9.21 12.59 -6.80
N GLU A 107 -8.57 12.51 -5.64
CA GLU A 107 -9.20 12.26 -4.33
C GLU A 107 -8.85 13.35 -3.29
N PRO A 108 -9.32 14.60 -3.44
CA PRO A 108 -8.91 15.72 -2.58
C PRO A 108 -9.36 15.61 -1.12
N LYS A 109 -10.29 14.69 -0.81
CA LYS A 109 -10.75 14.40 0.55
C LYS A 109 -9.93 13.29 1.23
N ALA A 110 -9.14 12.54 0.48
CA ALA A 110 -8.27 11.52 1.03
C ALA A 110 -7.11 12.13 1.83
N LEU A 111 -6.34 11.27 2.48
CA LEU A 111 -5.16 11.65 3.24
C LEU A 111 -3.88 11.44 2.41
N LEU A 112 -2.82 12.14 2.78
CA LEU A 112 -1.47 11.93 2.22
C LEU A 112 -1.03 10.47 2.39
N SER A 113 -1.41 9.84 3.52
CA SER A 113 -1.16 8.42 3.74
C SER A 113 -1.83 7.51 2.72
N ASP A 114 -3.04 7.84 2.25
CA ASP A 114 -3.74 7.05 1.24
C ASP A 114 -3.02 7.13 -0.11
N ALA A 115 -2.53 8.31 -0.48
CA ALA A 115 -1.71 8.48 -1.69
C ALA A 115 -0.42 7.63 -1.64
N VAL A 116 0.21 7.54 -0.47
CA VAL A 116 1.42 6.71 -0.27
C VAL A 116 1.09 5.21 -0.25
N LYS A 117 -0.05 4.80 0.33
CA LYS A 117 -0.54 3.41 0.27
C LYS A 117 -0.80 2.97 -1.16
N GLU A 118 -1.46 3.81 -1.96
CA GLU A 118 -1.71 3.51 -3.37
C GLU A 118 -0.39 3.37 -4.16
N LEU A 119 0.57 4.25 -3.89
CA LEU A 119 1.91 4.13 -4.48
C LEU A 119 2.57 2.80 -4.12
N LEU A 120 2.58 2.40 -2.85
CA LEU A 120 3.12 1.12 -2.40
C LEU A 120 2.41 -0.07 -3.05
N ASN A 121 1.08 -0.06 -3.08
CA ASN A 121 0.27 -1.09 -3.73
C ASN A 121 0.61 -1.23 -5.22
N SER A 122 0.83 -0.11 -5.92
CA SER A 122 1.21 -0.11 -7.33
C SER A 122 2.62 -0.69 -7.60
N GLN A 123 3.51 -0.69 -6.60
CA GLN A 123 4.84 -1.31 -6.73
C GLN A 123 4.79 -2.83 -6.57
N TRP A 124 3.83 -3.35 -5.80
CA TRP A 124 3.75 -4.77 -5.42
C TRP A 124 2.80 -5.59 -6.29
N ARG A 125 1.84 -4.96 -6.98
CA ARG A 125 1.05 -5.60 -8.04
C ARG A 125 1.91 -5.69 -9.31
N LYS A 126 2.75 -6.72 -9.40
CA LYS A 126 3.42 -7.15 -10.64
C LYS A 126 2.62 -8.23 -11.33
#